data_AF-A0A1G7CVR4-F1
#
_entry.id   AF-A0A1G7CVR4-F1
#
_cell.length_a   1.000
_cell.length_b   1.000
_cell.length_c   1.000
_cell.angle_alpha   90.00
_cell.angle_beta   90.00
_cell.angle_gamma   90.00
#
_symmetry.space_group_name_H-M   'P 1'
#
loop_
_entity.id
_entity.type
_entity.pdbx_description
1 polymer ?
#
loop_
_entity_poly.entity_id
_entity_poly.type
_entity_poly.pdbx_seq_one_letter_code
_entity_poly.pdbx_strand_id
1 'polypeptide(L)'
;MPNFFKALTTEANPELSDAKNTALEELVSKVYTFDTYQAIFIKPENEYQTGIVEFEGKNSISIKAVFSVYIDNHTVYATLFTLDMKKLIDVPFSSYITALAAYLAGNLPTTADNTDPERRSASL
;
A
#
# COMPACT_ATOMS: atom_id res chain seq x y z
N MET A 1 -18.77 23.95 -19.69
CA MET A 1 -18.44 23.48 -18.32
C MET A 1 -16.93 23.24 -18.27
N PRO A 2 -16.18 23.80 -17.31
CA PRO A 2 -14.73 23.60 -17.25
C PRO A 2 -14.37 22.12 -17.15
N ASN A 3 -13.27 21.69 -17.77
CA ASN A 3 -12.80 20.30 -17.77
C ASN A 3 -12.68 19.71 -16.35
N PHE A 4 -12.37 20.55 -15.36
CA PHE A 4 -12.36 20.21 -13.94
C PHE A 4 -13.70 19.67 -13.43
N PHE A 5 -14.80 20.36 -13.69
CA PHE A 5 -16.13 19.90 -13.29
C PHE A 5 -16.52 18.62 -14.00
N LYS A 6 -16.18 18.49 -15.29
CA LYS A 6 -16.44 17.26 -16.05
C LYS A 6 -15.68 16.06 -15.45
N ALA A 7 -14.43 16.26 -15.05
CA ALA A 7 -13.60 15.24 -14.39
C ALA A 7 -14.13 14.84 -13.00
N LEU A 8 -14.66 15.80 -12.23
CA LEU A 8 -15.29 15.54 -10.93
C LEU A 8 -16.69 14.91 -11.03
N THR A 9 -17.41 15.12 -12.13
CA THR A 9 -18.74 14.53 -12.37
C THR A 9 -18.69 13.18 -13.08
N THR A 10 -17.53 12.75 -13.58
CA THR A 10 -17.33 11.36 -13.99
C THR A 10 -17.32 10.53 -12.73
N GLU A 11 -18.49 10.03 -12.34
CA GLU A 11 -18.61 8.96 -11.36
C GLU A 11 -17.58 7.89 -11.73
N ALA A 12 -16.72 7.53 -10.77
CA ALA A 12 -15.83 6.39 -10.95
C ALA A 12 -16.70 5.20 -11.37
N ASN A 13 -16.30 4.49 -12.43
CA ASN A 13 -17.08 3.36 -12.96
C ASN A 13 -17.57 2.48 -11.79
N PRO A 14 -18.89 2.34 -11.58
CA PRO A 14 -19.44 1.65 -10.40
C PRO A 14 -18.81 0.27 -10.17
N GLU A 15 -18.57 -0.48 -11.25
CA GLU A 15 -17.93 -1.81 -11.18
C GLU A 15 -16.49 -1.74 -10.63
N LEU A 16 -15.74 -0.70 -11.01
CA LEU A 16 -14.38 -0.50 -10.49
C LEU A 16 -14.39 -0.02 -9.05
N SER A 17 -15.35 0.83 -8.66
CA SER A 17 -15.54 1.25 -7.27
C SER A 17 -15.91 0.06 -6.38
N ASP A 18 -16.79 -0.82 -6.84
CA ASP A 18 -17.16 -2.07 -6.16
C ASP A 18 -15.98 -3.03 -6.08
N ALA A 19 -15.17 -3.16 -7.13
CA ALA A 19 -13.96 -3.97 -7.12
C ALA A 19 -12.91 -3.44 -6.11
N LYS A 20 -12.71 -2.12 -6.05
CA LYS A 20 -11.83 -1.47 -5.06
C LYS A 20 -12.33 -1.76 -3.64
N ASN A 21 -13.62 -1.62 -3.39
CA ASN A 21 -14.21 -1.86 -2.08
C ASN A 21 -14.15 -3.34 -1.69
N THR A 22 -14.37 -4.25 -2.64
CA THR A 22 -14.21 -5.69 -2.45
C THR A 22 -12.76 -6.03 -2.07
N ALA A 23 -11.77 -5.45 -2.77
CA ALA A 23 -10.35 -5.63 -2.46
C ALA A 23 -9.99 -5.11 -1.05
N LEU A 24 -10.54 -3.96 -0.66
CA LEU A 24 -10.37 -3.42 0.69
C LEU A 24 -10.96 -4.37 1.75
N GLU A 25 -12.20 -4.83 1.57
CA GLU A 25 -12.84 -5.79 2.47
C GLU A 25 -12.08 -7.11 2.57
N GLU A 26 -11.51 -7.60 1.46
CA GLU A 26 -10.68 -8.79 1.46
C GLU A 26 -9.41 -8.63 2.31
N LEU A 27 -8.76 -7.45 2.29
CA LEU A 27 -7.59 -7.20 3.14
C LEU A 27 -7.96 -7.20 4.62
N VAL A 28 -9.04 -6.51 5.00
CA VAL A 28 -9.38 -6.28 6.41
C VAL A 28 -10.12 -7.45 7.06
N SER A 29 -10.68 -8.37 6.27
CA SER A 29 -11.42 -9.54 6.77
C SER A 29 -10.53 -10.73 7.16
N LYS A 30 -9.22 -10.66 6.89
CA LYS A 30 -8.29 -11.79 7.08
C LYS A 30 -7.06 -11.35 7.85
N VAL A 31 -6.51 -12.28 8.63
CA VAL A 31 -5.15 -12.19 9.17
C VAL A 31 -4.22 -12.95 8.25
N TYR A 32 -3.23 -12.28 7.67
CA TYR A 32 -2.28 -12.90 6.76
C TYR A 32 -1.05 -13.36 7.54
N THR A 33 -0.81 -14.66 7.57
CA THR A 33 0.35 -15.22 8.27
C THR A 33 1.50 -15.45 7.30
N PHE A 34 2.66 -14.90 7.64
CA PHE A 34 3.96 -15.12 7.01
C PHE A 34 4.89 -15.79 8.04
N ASP A 35 6.06 -16.29 7.63
CA ASP A 35 6.95 -17.11 8.49
C ASP A 35 7.21 -16.51 9.88
N THR A 36 7.49 -15.20 9.93
CA THR A 36 7.87 -14.48 11.15
C THR A 36 6.86 -13.42 11.59
N TYR A 37 5.89 -13.08 10.74
CA TYR A 37 4.97 -11.96 10.95
C TYR A 37 3.52 -12.37 10.65
N GLN A 38 2.58 -11.80 11.39
CA GLN A 38 1.18 -11.74 11.00
C GLN A 38 0.87 -10.31 10.57
N ALA A 39 0.19 -10.13 9.43
CA ALA A 39 -0.30 -8.83 8.99
C ALA A 39 -1.80 -8.72 9.23
N ILE A 40 -2.19 -7.68 9.96
CA ILE A 40 -3.58 -7.35 10.29
C ILE A 40 -3.89 -5.99 9.66
N PHE A 41 -4.80 -5.97 8.69
CA PHE A 41 -5.21 -4.74 8.02
C PHE A 41 -6.38 -4.11 8.73
N ILE A 42 -6.22 -2.85 9.12
CA ILE A 42 -7.22 -2.04 9.80
C ILE A 42 -7.85 -1.13 8.75
N LYS A 43 -9.16 -1.28 8.56
CA LYS A 43 -9.93 -0.49 7.61
C LYS A 43 -9.84 1.01 7.95
N PRO A 44 -9.62 1.89 6.95
CA PRO A 44 -9.73 3.33 7.16
C PRO A 44 -11.17 3.74 7.50
N GLU A 45 -11.35 4.92 8.11
CA GLU A 45 -12.67 5.44 8.44
C GLU A 45 -13.54 5.69 7.20
N ASN A 46 -12.91 5.95 6.05
CA ASN A 46 -13.58 6.03 4.76
C ASN A 46 -12.78 5.39 3.62
N GLU A 47 -13.46 5.09 2.52
CA GLU A 47 -12.92 4.39 1.34
C GLU A 47 -11.95 5.24 0.47
N TYR A 48 -11.71 6.49 0.85
CA TYR A 48 -10.80 7.43 0.18
C TYR A 48 -9.52 7.67 0.99
N GLN A 49 -9.44 7.10 2.19
CA GLN A 49 -8.32 7.22 3.10
C GLN A 49 -7.41 6.00 3.04
N THR A 50 -6.19 6.18 3.52
CA THR A 50 -5.25 5.09 3.74
C THR A 50 -5.57 4.35 5.03
N GLY A 51 -5.48 3.02 5.01
CA GLY A 51 -5.59 2.20 6.21
C GLY A 51 -4.24 1.97 6.89
N ILE A 52 -4.27 1.33 8.05
CA ILE A 52 -3.08 0.90 8.78
C ILE A 52 -2.94 -0.61 8.67
N VAL A 53 -1.73 -1.10 8.45
CA VAL A 53 -1.42 -2.52 8.62
C VAL A 53 -0.46 -2.68 9.79
N GLU A 54 -0.81 -3.60 10.68
CA GLU A 54 0.01 -3.97 11.83
C GLU A 54 0.68 -5.32 11.55
N PHE A 55 1.99 -5.36 11.70
CA PHE A 55 2.80 -6.57 11.58
C PHE A 55 3.22 -7.04 12.96
N GLU A 56 2.64 -8.13 13.42
CA GLU A 56 2.96 -8.73 14.71
C GLU A 56 4.00 -9.83 14.56
N GLY A 57 5.19 -9.61 15.13
CA GLY A 57 6.26 -10.62 15.17
C GLY A 57 6.17 -11.54 16.40
N LYS A 58 6.83 -12.70 16.33
CA LYS A 58 6.90 -13.69 17.44
C LYS A 58 7.43 -13.13 18.77
N ASN A 59 8.19 -12.04 18.73
CA ASN A 59 8.80 -11.40 19.90
C ASN A 59 7.95 -10.23 20.45
N SER A 60 6.66 -10.15 20.10
CA SER A 60 5.75 -9.07 20.52
C SER A 60 6.15 -7.66 20.04
N ILE A 61 7.01 -7.58 19.02
CA ILE A 61 7.28 -6.32 18.32
C ILE A 61 6.18 -6.14 17.27
N SER A 62 5.38 -5.10 17.43
CA SER A 62 4.40 -4.66 16.44
C SER A 62 5.00 -3.54 15.60
N ILE A 63 5.10 -3.75 14.29
CA ILE A 63 5.54 -2.74 13.32
C ILE A 63 4.30 -2.27 12.57
N LYS A 64 4.15 -0.95 12.39
CA LYS A 64 3.02 -0.38 11.65
C LYS A 64 3.47 0.18 10.31
N ALA A 65 2.61 0.04 9.33
CA ALA A 65 2.76 0.67 8.01
C ALA A 65 1.39 1.19 7.54
N VAL A 66 1.42 1.98 6.48
CA VAL A 66 0.21 2.55 5.87
C VAL A 66 -0.07 1.80 4.58
N PHE A 67 -1.34 1.50 4.28
CA PHE A 67 -1.72 0.89 3.01
C PHE A 67 -2.83 1.68 2.32
N SER A 68 -2.93 1.54 1.01
CA SER A 68 -4.00 2.14 0.20
C SER A 68 -4.43 1.17 -0.89
N VAL A 69 -5.72 1.17 -1.20
CA VAL A 69 -6.30 0.48 -2.35
C VAL A 69 -6.92 1.53 -3.25
N TYR A 70 -6.52 1.57 -4.51
CA TYR A 70 -6.93 2.62 -5.44
C TYR A 70 -7.13 2.08 -6.85
N ILE A 71 -7.79 2.86 -7.69
CA ILE A 71 -8.03 2.52 -9.10
C ILE A 71 -7.10 3.39 -9.93
N ASP A 72 -6.27 2.76 -10.76
CA ASP A 72 -5.51 3.43 -11.81
C ASP A 72 -5.64 2.65 -13.11
N ASN A 73 -5.84 3.35 -14.23
CA ASN A 73 -5.97 2.76 -15.57
C ASN A 73 -6.88 1.52 -15.63
N HIS A 74 -8.09 1.60 -15.02
CA HIS A 74 -9.08 0.51 -14.94
C HIS A 74 -8.60 -0.76 -14.20
N THR A 75 -7.57 -0.65 -13.38
CA THR A 75 -7.04 -1.75 -12.56
C THR A 75 -7.05 -1.33 -11.10
N VAL A 76 -7.40 -2.28 -10.21
CA VAL A 76 -7.32 -2.07 -8.76
C VAL A 76 -5.88 -2.38 -8.32
N TYR A 77 -5.24 -1.39 -7.70
CA TYR A 77 -3.90 -1.49 -7.13
C TYR A 77 -3.96 -1.49 -5.61
N ALA A 78 -2.95 -2.09 -5.00
CA ALA A 78 -2.69 -1.93 -3.58
C ALA A 78 -1.25 -1.48 -3.37
N THR A 79 -1.09 -0.52 -2.47
CA THR A 79 0.20 0.05 -2.10
C THR A 79 0.44 -0.08 -0.61
N LEU A 80 1.71 -0.33 -0.26
CA LEU A 80 2.24 -0.23 1.09
C LEU A 80 3.19 0.97 1.20
N PHE A 81 3.10 1.73 2.27
CA PHE A 81 3.99 2.84 2.61
C PHE A 81 4.55 2.69 4.02
N THR A 82 5.70 3.31 4.27
CA THR A 82 6.13 3.62 5.65
C THR A 82 5.16 4.61 6.30
N LEU A 83 5.28 4.81 7.62
CA LEU A 83 4.51 5.84 8.34
C LEU A 83 4.83 7.27 7.83
N ASP A 84 6.02 7.49 7.28
CA ASP A 84 6.42 8.74 6.61
C ASP A 84 5.98 8.81 5.13
N MET A 85 5.04 7.95 4.72
CA MET A 85 4.49 7.90 3.36
C MET A 85 5.51 7.58 2.25
N LYS A 86 6.63 6.94 2.57
CA LYS A 86 7.55 6.40 1.56
C LYS A 86 6.98 5.10 1.00
N LYS A 87 6.73 5.06 -0.31
CA LYS A 87 6.19 3.90 -1.03
C LYS A 87 7.16 2.71 -0.98
N LEU A 88 6.66 1.54 -0.56
CA LEU A 88 7.42 0.29 -0.42
C LEU A 88 6.99 -0.76 -1.46
N ILE A 89 5.69 -0.94 -1.65
CA ILE A 89 5.09 -1.90 -2.59
C ILE A 89 4.00 -1.15 -3.35
N ASP A 90 3.91 -1.32 -4.66
CA ASP A 90 2.83 -0.77 -5.48
C ASP A 90 2.58 -1.67 -6.69
N VAL A 91 1.55 -2.50 -6.59
CA VAL A 91 1.27 -3.58 -7.56
C VAL A 91 -0.24 -3.78 -7.72
N PRO A 92 -0.69 -4.42 -8.81
CA PRO A 92 -2.08 -4.85 -8.94
C PRO A 92 -2.52 -5.68 -7.74
N PHE A 93 -3.75 -5.48 -7.27
CA PHE A 93 -4.29 -6.10 -6.06
C PHE A 93 -4.13 -7.63 -6.05
N SER A 94 -4.34 -8.27 -7.20
CA SER A 94 -4.20 -9.73 -7.39
C SER A 94 -2.80 -10.27 -7.03
N SER A 95 -1.77 -9.42 -7.06
CA SER A 95 -0.38 -9.80 -6.75
C SER A 95 0.11 -9.26 -5.40
N TYR A 96 -0.73 -8.49 -4.70
CA TYR A 96 -0.30 -7.71 -3.54
C TYR A 96 0.17 -8.57 -2.36
N ILE A 97 -0.59 -9.60 -1.99
CA ILE A 97 -0.22 -10.48 -0.86
C ILE A 97 1.07 -11.26 -1.16
N THR A 98 1.27 -11.68 -2.41
CA THR A 98 2.52 -12.32 -2.84
C THR A 98 3.71 -11.35 -2.78
N ALA A 99 3.53 -10.11 -3.24
CA ALA A 99 4.55 -9.07 -3.15
C ALA A 99 4.88 -8.74 -1.68
N LEU A 100 3.88 -8.67 -0.81
CA LEU A 100 4.05 -8.44 0.62
C LEU A 100 4.85 -9.58 1.28
N ALA A 101 4.54 -10.83 0.95
CA ALA A 101 5.31 -11.99 1.43
C ALA A 101 6.78 -11.89 1.01
N ALA A 102 7.03 -11.55 -0.26
CA ALA A 102 8.39 -11.36 -0.77
C ALA A 102 9.13 -10.20 -0.08
N TYR A 103 8.43 -9.09 0.21
CA TYR A 103 9.01 -7.96 0.94
C TYR A 103 9.47 -8.37 2.34
N LEU A 104 8.59 -9.02 3.08
CA LEU A 104 8.85 -9.43 4.47
C LEU A 104 9.93 -10.51 4.58
N ALA A 105 10.10 -11.33 3.55
CA ALA A 105 11.20 -12.30 3.44
C ALA A 105 12.55 -11.66 3.06
N GLY A 106 12.60 -10.35 2.78
CA GLY A 106 13.80 -9.65 2.33
C GLY A 106 14.13 -9.86 0.84
N ASN A 107 13.16 -10.32 0.04
CA ASN A 107 13.35 -10.75 -1.35
C ASN A 107 12.94 -9.70 -2.39
N LEU A 108 12.47 -8.51 -2.00
CA LEU A 108 12.19 -7.42 -2.93
C LEU A 108 13.36 -6.42 -2.98
N PRO A 109 13.80 -5.98 -4.17
CA PRO A 109 14.71 -4.85 -4.26
C PRO A 109 14.01 -3.63 -3.67
N THR A 110 14.57 -3.08 -2.59
CA THR A 110 14.18 -1.76 -2.09
C THR A 110 14.32 -0.80 -3.26
N THR A 111 13.23 -0.12 -3.62
CA THR A 111 13.25 0.96 -4.61
C THR A 111 14.45 1.86 -4.31
N ALA A 112 15.30 2.00 -5.32
CA ALA A 112 16.69 2.44 -5.27
C ALA A 112 16.99 3.48 -4.18
N ASP A 113 18.14 3.29 -3.52
CA ASP A 113 18.85 4.37 -2.85
C ASP A 113 18.78 5.62 -3.73
N ASN A 114 18.09 6.66 -3.23
CA ASN A 114 18.45 8.01 -3.59
C ASN A 114 19.87 8.19 -3.07
N THR A 115 20.86 7.88 -3.92
CA THR A 115 22.22 8.38 -3.79
C THR A 115 22.12 9.89 -3.81
N ASP A 116 21.98 10.46 -2.61
CA ASP A 116 22.23 11.85 -2.31
C ASP A 116 23.66 12.19 -2.79
N PRO A 117 23.82 13.05 -3.83
CA PRO A 117 25.14 13.44 -4.31
C PRO A 117 25.86 14.40 -3.33
N GLU A 118 25.19 14.94 -2.31
CA GLU A 118 25.73 16.07 -1.54
C GLU A 118 26.62 15.68 -0.36
N ARG A 119 26.76 14.40 -0.02
CA ARG A 119 27.63 13.97 1.11
C ARG A 119 29.13 13.82 0.79
N ARG A 120 29.61 14.22 -0.40
CA ARG A 120 31.05 14.13 -0.76
C ARG A 120 31.83 15.44 -0.71
N SER A 121 31.22 16.55 -0.30
CA SER A 121 31.88 17.86 -0.29
C SER A 121 31.96 18.46 1.12
N ALA A 122 32.50 17.72 2.08
CA ALA A 122 32.93 18.29 3.37
C ALA A 122 34.14 17.54 3.91
N SER A 123 35.24 17.58 3.14
CA SER A 123 36.59 17.30 3.63
C SER A 123 37.58 17.98 2.69
N LEU A 124 37.76 19.29 2.90
CA LEU A 124 38.94 20.07 2.53
C LEU A 124 39.26 21.00 3.70
#